data_AF-A0A9R1C821-F1
#
_entry.id   AF-A0A9R1C821-F1
#
_cell.length_a   1.000
_cell.length_b   1.000
_cell.length_c   1.000
_cell.angle_alpha   90.00
_cell.angle_beta   90.00
_cell.angle_gamma   90.00
#
_symmetry.space_group_name_H-M   'P 1'
#
loop_
_entity.id
_entity.type
_entity.pdbx_description
1 polymer ?
#
loop_
_entity_poly.entity_id
_entity_poly.type
_entity_poly.pdbx_seq_one_letter_code
_entity_poly.pdbx_strand_id
1 'polypeptide(L)'
;MDKEIYGIIIAGGRDFDDYSLLQSKCLPIIERQMVNHDVIIMSGHAKGADMLGERFAEEHGLKLEVYPADWKAHYRSAGFRRNEQMGDIANGLIAFWDGESHGTKHMIEYAKSKGLDVNVVRY
;
A
#
# COMPACT_ATOMS: atom_id res chain seq x y z
N MET A 1 -15.45 -22.11 6.62
CA MET A 1 -15.42 -21.48 5.29
C MET A 1 -14.18 -20.64 5.28
N ASP A 2 -13.29 -20.88 4.31
CA ASP A 2 -12.09 -20.06 4.17
C ASP A 2 -12.53 -18.65 3.79
N LYS A 3 -12.00 -17.64 4.49
CA LYS A 3 -12.30 -16.24 4.16
C LYS A 3 -11.63 -15.90 2.84
N GLU A 4 -12.31 -15.12 2.01
CA GLU A 4 -11.67 -14.58 0.81
C GLU A 4 -10.51 -13.66 1.21
N ILE A 5 -9.45 -13.65 0.39
CA ILE A 5 -8.29 -12.78 0.62
C ILE A 5 -8.65 -11.36 0.23
N TYR A 6 -8.30 -10.40 1.10
CA TYR A 6 -8.41 -8.97 0.81
C TYR A 6 -7.03 -8.32 0.89
N GLY A 7 -6.44 -8.02 -0.27
CA GLY A 7 -5.13 -7.36 -0.41
C GLY A 7 -5.23 -5.85 -0.23
N ILE A 8 -4.45 -5.28 0.68
CA ILE A 8 -4.39 -3.84 0.93
C ILE A 8 -2.98 -3.33 0.68
N ILE A 9 -2.86 -2.40 -0.27
CA ILE A 9 -1.60 -1.70 -0.51
C ILE A 9 -1.45 -0.60 0.54
N ILE A 10 -0.30 -0.56 1.21
CA ILE A 10 0.12 0.60 2.00
C ILE A 10 1.30 1.24 1.27
N ALA A 11 1.11 2.47 0.80
CA ALA A 11 2.11 3.16 -0.01
C ALA A 11 2.10 4.67 0.27
N GLY A 12 3.16 5.37 -0.13
CA GLY A 12 3.23 6.81 0.11
C GLY A 12 4.55 7.45 -0.26
N GLY A 13 4.71 8.72 0.14
CA GLY A 13 5.96 9.45 -0.09
C GLY A 13 7.14 8.82 0.64
N ARG A 14 8.34 9.02 0.09
CA ARG A 14 9.59 8.41 0.59
C ARG A 14 10.17 9.13 1.80
N ASP A 15 9.68 10.34 2.05
CA ASP A 15 9.97 11.23 3.16
C ASP A 15 8.99 11.06 4.32
N PHE A 16 7.86 10.35 4.12
CA PHE A 16 6.89 10.06 5.17
C PHE A 16 7.49 9.18 6.27
N ASP A 17 7.51 9.69 7.51
CA ASP A 17 8.08 9.00 8.67
C ASP A 17 7.15 8.91 9.90
N ASP A 18 5.91 9.41 9.79
CA ASP A 18 4.93 9.42 10.88
C ASP A 18 4.21 8.06 11.04
N TYR A 19 4.84 7.15 11.76
CA TYR A 19 4.27 5.83 12.06
C TYR A 19 2.97 5.91 12.87
N SER A 20 2.83 6.88 13.77
CA SER A 20 1.63 7.04 14.60
C SER A 20 0.41 7.42 13.74
N LEU A 21 0.60 8.34 12.79
CA LEU A 21 -0.43 8.66 11.81
C LEU A 21 -0.78 7.44 10.96
N LEU A 22 0.23 6.71 10.46
CA LEU A 22 -0.01 5.49 9.68
C LEU A 22 -0.85 4.48 10.43
N GLN A 23 -0.44 4.13 11.65
CA GLN A 23 -1.16 3.17 12.49
C GLN A 23 -2.62 3.62 12.72
N SER A 24 -2.83 4.90 13.07
CA SER A 24 -4.16 5.45 13.35
C SER A 24 -5.11 5.40 12.15
N LYS A 25 -4.59 5.45 10.92
CA LYS A 25 -5.39 5.41 9.69
C LYS A 25 -5.57 3.99 9.17
N CYS A 26 -4.55 3.14 9.27
CA CYS A 26 -4.59 1.77 8.80
C CYS A 26 -5.48 0.88 9.66
N LEU A 27 -5.37 0.96 10.99
CA LEU A 27 -6.05 0.05 11.91
C LEU A 27 -7.57 -0.05 11.69
N PRO A 28 -8.36 1.05 11.71
CA PRO A 28 -9.81 0.95 11.55
C PRO A 28 -10.26 0.43 10.17
N ILE A 29 -9.46 0.67 9.12
CA ILE A 29 -9.75 0.17 7.77
C ILE A 29 -9.52 -1.34 7.71
N ILE A 30 -8.37 -1.78 8.24
CA ILE A 30 -7.95 -3.18 8.21
C ILE A 30 -8.86 -4.03 9.10
N GLU A 31 -9.16 -3.59 10.32
CA GLU A 31 -10.06 -4.30 11.24
C GLU A 31 -11.45 -4.53 10.63
N ARG A 32 -11.98 -3.54 9.91
CA ARG A 32 -13.26 -3.68 9.18
C ARG A 32 -13.19 -4.82 8.15
N GLN A 33 -12.10 -4.92 7.40
CA GLN A 33 -11.95 -5.97 6.39
C GLN A 33 -11.75 -7.35 7.02
N MET A 34 -11.01 -7.43 8.13
CA MET A 34 -10.76 -8.68 8.85
C MET A 34 -12.03 -9.36 9.39
N VAL A 35 -13.15 -8.64 9.51
CA VAL A 35 -14.46 -9.23 9.87
C VAL A 35 -14.83 -10.34 8.88
N ASN A 36 -14.68 -10.08 7.58
CA ASN A 36 -15.14 -10.98 6.52
C ASN A 36 -14.01 -11.61 5.69
N HIS A 37 -12.79 -11.06 5.76
CA HIS A 37 -11.69 -11.42 4.88
C HIS A 37 -10.42 -11.83 5.65
N ASP A 38 -9.56 -12.58 4.99
CA ASP A 38 -8.16 -12.74 5.37
C ASP A 38 -7.35 -11.60 4.74
N VAL A 39 -6.88 -10.67 5.55
CA VAL A 39 -6.17 -9.48 5.03
C VAL A 39 -4.69 -9.77 4.80
N ILE A 40 -4.17 -9.31 3.65
CA ILE A 40 -2.75 -9.30 3.31
C ILE A 40 -2.34 -7.84 3.04
N ILE A 41 -1.25 -7.40 3.66
CA ILE A 41 -0.62 -6.11 3.36
C ILE A 41 0.32 -6.28 2.17
N MET A 42 0.23 -5.39 1.20
CA MET A 42 1.09 -5.35 0.02
C MET A 42 1.97 -4.09 0.10
N SER A 43 3.28 -4.29 0.09
CA SER A 43 4.29 -3.22 0.13
C SER A 43 5.08 -3.20 -1.16
N GLY A 44 5.49 -2.02 -1.58
CA GLY A 44 6.39 -1.86 -2.71
C GLY A 44 7.87 -1.71 -2.35
N HIS A 45 8.23 -1.95 -1.10
CA HIS A 45 9.60 -1.92 -0.56
C HIS A 45 10.36 -0.61 -0.82
N ALA A 46 9.65 0.52 -0.81
CA ALA A 46 10.27 1.83 -0.87
C ALA A 46 10.51 2.40 0.54
N LYS A 47 11.44 3.34 0.67
CA LYS A 47 11.53 4.14 1.90
C LYS A 47 10.21 4.87 2.16
N GLY A 48 9.99 5.23 3.43
CA GLY A 48 8.83 5.98 3.87
C GLY A 48 7.63 5.07 4.16
N ALA A 49 6.46 5.42 3.62
CA ALA A 49 5.22 4.74 3.94
C ALA A 49 5.21 3.23 3.64
N ASP A 50 5.85 2.76 2.57
CA ASP A 50 5.94 1.31 2.27
C ASP A 50 6.65 0.56 3.42
N MET A 51 7.84 1.01 3.85
CA MET A 51 8.57 0.41 5.00
C MET A 51 7.80 0.51 6.32
N LEU A 52 7.10 1.63 6.55
CA LEU A 52 6.25 1.75 7.74
C LEU A 52 5.02 0.83 7.67
N GLY A 53 4.49 0.56 6.48
CA GLY A 53 3.46 -0.44 6.23
C GLY A 53 3.95 -1.87 6.47
N GLU A 54 5.18 -2.20 6.06
CA GLU A 54 5.83 -3.48 6.38
C GLU A 54 5.95 -3.67 7.90
N ARG A 55 6.45 -2.64 8.60
CA ARG A 55 6.51 -2.62 10.07
C ARG A 55 5.13 -2.81 10.69
N PHE A 56 4.12 -2.10 10.20
CA PHE A 56 2.74 -2.23 10.68
C PHE A 56 2.24 -3.68 10.54
N ALA A 57 2.48 -4.31 9.39
CA ALA A 57 2.08 -5.68 9.15
C ALA A 57 2.74 -6.65 10.14
N GLU A 58 4.05 -6.50 10.36
CA GLU A 58 4.81 -7.31 11.32
C GLU A 58 4.30 -7.14 12.76
N GLU A 59 4.15 -5.89 13.23
CA GLU A 59 3.71 -5.59 14.60
C GLU A 59 2.29 -6.12 14.90
N HIS A 60 1.41 -6.21 13.89
CA HIS A 60 0.04 -6.67 14.04
C HIS A 60 -0.17 -8.13 13.60
N GLY A 61 0.91 -8.85 13.26
CA GLY A 61 0.85 -10.26 12.85
C GLY A 61 0.08 -10.51 11.56
N LEU A 62 0.06 -9.52 10.65
CA LEU A 62 -0.60 -9.62 9.35
C LEU A 62 0.32 -10.27 8.31
N LYS A 63 -0.29 -10.95 7.35
CA LYS A 63 0.44 -11.44 6.16
C LYS A 63 0.97 -10.24 5.37
N LEU A 64 2.20 -10.36 4.87
CA LEU A 64 2.89 -9.32 4.11
C LEU A 64 3.41 -9.89 2.79
N GLU A 65 3.11 -9.21 1.69
CA GLU A 65 3.72 -9.45 0.38
C GLU A 65 4.49 -8.20 -0.07
N VAL A 66 5.70 -8.41 -0.58
CA VAL A 66 6.64 -7.33 -0.91
C VAL A 66 6.96 -7.36 -2.40
N TYR A 67 6.79 -6.22 -3.05
CA TYR A 67 6.93 -5.99 -4.48
C TYR A 67 8.03 -4.95 -4.73
N PRO A 68 9.32 -5.32 -4.67
CA PRO A 68 10.40 -4.38 -4.93
C PRO A 68 10.44 -3.99 -6.41
N ALA A 69 10.76 -2.72 -6.69
CA ALA A 69 10.89 -2.26 -8.08
C ALA A 69 12.16 -2.83 -8.75
N ASP A 70 12.01 -3.40 -9.96
CA ASP A 70 13.14 -3.89 -10.76
C ASP A 70 13.82 -2.76 -11.55
N TRP A 71 14.69 -2.02 -10.85
CA TRP A 71 15.46 -0.92 -11.44
C TRP A 71 16.45 -1.38 -12.51
N LYS A 72 16.89 -2.65 -12.50
CA LYS A 72 17.83 -3.19 -13.49
C LYS A 72 17.15 -3.42 -14.83
N ALA A 73 15.93 -3.96 -14.81
CA ALA A 73 15.17 -4.25 -16.03
C ALA A 73 14.44 -3.03 -16.60
N HIS A 74 13.97 -2.12 -15.74
CA HIS A 74 12.96 -1.12 -16.14
C HIS A 74 13.37 0.33 -15.90
N TYR A 75 14.57 0.57 -15.35
CA TYR A 75 15.14 1.91 -15.10
C TYR A 75 14.10 2.85 -14.47
N ARG A 76 13.84 4.01 -15.10
CA ARG A 76 12.93 5.05 -14.60
C ARG A 76 11.48 4.60 -14.45
N SER A 77 11.06 3.56 -15.19
CA SER A 77 9.68 3.06 -15.14
C SER A 77 9.45 1.98 -14.08
N ALA A 78 10.51 1.48 -13.43
CA ALA A 78 10.43 0.35 -12.51
C ALA A 78 9.41 0.57 -11.38
N GLY A 79 9.39 1.76 -10.78
CA GLY A 79 8.43 2.09 -9.72
C GLY A 79 6.99 2.08 -10.19
N PHE A 80 6.70 2.62 -11.38
CA PHE A 80 5.35 2.64 -11.93
C PHE A 80 4.87 1.25 -12.30
N ARG A 81 5.70 0.44 -12.98
CA ARG A 81 5.36 -0.95 -13.31
C ARG A 81 5.06 -1.79 -12.08
N ARG A 82 5.84 -1.61 -11.02
CA ARG A 82 5.59 -2.24 -9.73
C ARG A 82 4.26 -1.80 -9.12
N ASN A 83 3.93 -0.51 -9.19
CA ASN A 83 2.63 -0.01 -8.73
C ASN A 83 1.48 -0.67 -9.49
N GLU A 84 1.63 -0.84 -10.80
CA GLU A 84 0.64 -1.53 -11.64
C GLU A 84 0.48 -3.00 -11.22
N GLN A 85 1.59 -3.70 -10.98
CA GLN A 85 1.57 -5.10 -10.51
C GLN A 85 0.78 -5.27 -9.21
N MET A 86 1.01 -4.42 -8.20
CA MET A 86 0.23 -4.48 -6.96
C MET A 86 -1.22 -4.08 -7.20
N GLY A 87 -1.47 -3.03 -7.98
CA GLY A 87 -2.81 -2.54 -8.27
C GLY A 87 -3.68 -3.50 -9.08
N ASP A 88 -3.08 -4.43 -9.82
CA ASP A 88 -3.79 -5.46 -10.59
C ASP A 88 -4.40 -6.57 -9.73
N ILE A 89 -3.87 -6.78 -8.53
CA ILE A 89 -4.25 -7.90 -7.65
C ILE A 89 -4.83 -7.45 -6.30
N ALA A 90 -4.65 -6.20 -5.91
CA ALA A 90 -5.13 -5.68 -4.64
C ALA A 90 -6.63 -5.32 -4.69
N ASN A 91 -7.23 -5.23 -3.50
CA ASN A 91 -8.62 -4.83 -3.29
C ASN A 91 -8.72 -3.39 -2.77
N GLY A 92 -7.72 -2.92 -2.03
CA GLY A 92 -7.70 -1.57 -1.45
C GLY A 92 -6.32 -0.91 -1.47
N LEU A 93 -6.31 0.41 -1.31
CA LEU A 93 -5.11 1.24 -1.18
C LEU A 93 -5.28 2.23 -0.03
N ILE A 94 -4.28 2.29 0.85
CA ILE A 94 -4.10 3.36 1.83
C ILE A 94 -2.84 4.14 1.43
N ALA A 95 -3.03 5.33 0.88
CA ALA A 95 -1.95 6.16 0.33
C ALA A 95 -1.65 7.36 1.23
N PHE A 96 -0.42 7.47 1.71
CA PHE A 96 0.09 8.64 2.45
C PHE A 96 0.75 9.59 1.45
N TRP A 97 0.15 10.76 1.20
CA TRP A 97 0.52 11.63 0.09
C TRP A 97 0.65 13.11 0.45
N ASP A 98 1.86 13.62 0.35
CA ASP A 98 2.28 15.04 0.45
C ASP A 98 1.58 15.99 -0.55
N GLY A 99 1.03 15.49 -1.66
CA GLY A 99 0.47 16.32 -2.73
C GLY A 99 1.38 16.51 -3.93
N GLU A 100 2.64 16.09 -3.82
CA GLU A 100 3.67 16.33 -4.83
C GLU A 100 4.29 15.04 -5.36
N SER A 101 4.47 14.01 -4.52
CA SER A 101 5.06 12.73 -4.90
C SER A 101 4.40 12.12 -6.14
N HIS A 102 5.13 12.09 -7.25
CA HIS A 102 4.65 11.56 -8.53
C HIS A 102 4.42 10.04 -8.46
N GLY A 103 5.26 9.33 -7.69
CA GLY A 103 5.12 7.89 -7.47
C GLY A 103 3.82 7.55 -6.74
N THR A 104 3.52 8.30 -5.68
CA THR A 104 2.29 8.12 -4.90
C THR A 104 1.06 8.53 -5.70
N LYS A 105 1.13 9.66 -6.41
CA LYS A 105 0.07 10.11 -7.32
C LYS A 105 -0.27 9.03 -8.35
N HIS A 106 0.74 8.46 -9.00
CA HIS A 106 0.56 7.36 -9.95
C HIS A 106 -0.14 6.15 -9.31
N MET A 107 0.28 5.72 -8.12
CA MET A 107 -0.37 4.60 -7.41
C MET A 107 -1.85 4.89 -7.12
N ILE A 108 -2.17 6.11 -6.66
CA ILE A 108 -3.56 6.54 -6.38
C ILE A 108 -4.40 6.52 -7.66
N GLU A 109 -3.91 7.10 -8.75
CA GLU A 109 -4.61 7.17 -10.03
C GLU A 109 -4.85 5.77 -10.61
N TYR A 110 -3.82 4.92 -10.56
CA TYR A 110 -3.92 3.54 -11.04
C TYR A 110 -4.94 2.73 -10.24
N ALA A 111 -4.84 2.76 -8.91
CA ALA A 111 -5.79 2.05 -8.02
C ALA A 111 -7.24 2.49 -8.26
N LYS A 112 -7.48 3.80 -8.44
CA LYS A 112 -8.81 4.31 -8.80
C LYS A 112 -9.30 3.77 -10.14
N SER A 113 -8.42 3.72 -11.15
CA SER A 113 -8.77 3.19 -12.48
C SER A 113 -9.13 1.69 -12.46
N LYS A 114 -8.62 0.96 -11.47
CA LYS A 114 -8.90 -0.46 -11.24
C LYS A 114 -10.10 -0.70 -10.32
N GLY A 115 -10.70 0.36 -9.78
CA GLY A 115 -11.87 0.28 -8.89
C GLY A 115 -11.56 -0.19 -7.47
N LEU A 116 -10.31 -0.03 -6.99
CA LEU A 116 -9.94 -0.36 -5.62
C LEU A 116 -10.60 0.61 -4.62
N ASP A 117 -10.75 0.15 -3.38
CA ASP A 117 -11.10 1.01 -2.25
C ASP A 117 -9.91 1.91 -1.87
N VAL A 118 -9.91 3.16 -2.38
CA VAL A 118 -8.79 4.09 -2.22
C VAL A 118 -9.03 5.08 -1.08
N ASN A 119 -8.15 5.04 -0.07
CA ASN A 119 -8.07 5.98 1.03
C ASN A 119 -6.79 6.82 0.90
N VAL A 120 -6.92 8.14 0.84
CA VAL A 120 -5.78 9.06 0.74
C VAL A 120 -5.64 9.85 2.03
N VAL A 121 -4.47 9.76 2.67
CA VAL A 121 -4.10 10.50 3.87
C VAL A 121 -3.09 11.57 3.47
N ARG A 122 -3.44 12.84 3.70
CA ARG A 122 -2.51 13.97 3.53
C ARG A 122 -1.62 14.09 4.76
N TYR A 123 -0.36 14.44 4.54
CA TYR A 123 0.60 14.85 5.57
C TYR A 123 1.39 16.05 5.07
#